data_AF-A0A9D6RVE1-F1
#
_entry.id   AF-A0A9D6RVE1-F1
#
_cell.length_a   1.000
_cell.length_b   1.000
_cell.length_c   1.000
_cell.angle_alpha   90.00
_cell.angle_beta   90.00
_cell.angle_gamma   90.00
#
_symmetry.space_group_name_H-M   'P 1'
#
loop_
_entity.id
_entity.type
_entity.pdbx_description
1 polymer ?
#
loop_
_entity_poly.entity_id
_entity_poly.type
_entity_poly.pdbx_seq_one_letter_code
_entity_poly.pdbx_strand_id
1 'polypeptide(L)' 'MGRKRVGGSTFVWFAGDHPPLHVHIYDAKDRFIGRWDIEHQRPMDDFEVSQKPRKALQAAGYSKEE' A
#
# COMPACT_ATOMS: atom_id res chain seq x y z
N MET A 1 7.00 13.29 2.76
CA MET A 1 5.86 12.44 3.13
C MET A 1 4.74 12.75 2.14
N GLY A 2 4.09 11.74 1.58
CA GLY A 2 2.92 11.92 0.74
C GLY A 2 1.78 11.01 1.19
N ARG A 3 0.55 11.41 0.88
CA ARG A 3 -0.68 10.66 1.19
C ARG A 3 -1.56 10.62 -0.06
N LYS A 4 -2.09 9.46 -0.39
CA LYS A 4 -3.00 9.24 -1.53
C LYS A 4 -4.18 8.39 -1.09
N ARG A 5 -5.40 8.76 -1.47
CA ARG A 5 -6.63 7.99 -1.13
C ARG A 5 -7.28 7.46 -2.39
N VAL A 6 -7.40 6.14 -2.52
CA VAL A 6 -7.92 5.45 -3.71
C VAL A 6 -8.68 4.20 -3.29
N GLY A 7 -9.83 3.93 -3.92
CA GLY A 7 -10.57 2.67 -3.74
C GLY A 7 -11.01 2.38 -2.29
N GLY A 8 -11.18 3.43 -1.46
CA GLY A 8 -11.48 3.28 -0.04
C GLY A 8 -10.28 2.86 0.82
N SER A 9 -9.05 3.03 0.33
CA SER A 9 -7.81 2.86 1.10
C SER A 9 -7.00 4.15 1.07
N THR A 10 -6.26 4.42 2.14
CA THR A 10 -5.28 5.49 2.23
C THR A 10 -3.87 4.90 2.16
N PHE A 11 -3.03 5.46 1.32
CA PHE A 11 -1.62 5.10 1.17
C PHE A 11 -0.76 6.26 1.65
N VAL A 12 0.24 5.97 2.48
CA VAL A 12 1.20 6.94 2.99
C VAL A 12 2.61 6.47 2.69
N TRP A 13 3.47 7.35 2.21
CA TRP A 13 4.90 7.09 1.97
C TRP A 13 5.77 8.20 2.55
N PHE A 14 6.97 7.86 3.01
CA PHE A 14 7.90 8.82 3.57
C PHE A 14 9.09 9.02 2.62
N ALA A 15 9.54 10.27 2.49
CA ALA A 15 10.66 10.59 1.60
C ALA A 15 12.01 10.05 2.11
N GLY A 16 12.07 9.64 3.39
CA GLY A 16 13.23 9.01 4.01
C GLY A 16 13.06 7.51 4.24
N ASP A 17 12.07 6.86 3.60
CA ASP A 17 11.97 5.41 3.67
C ASP A 17 13.21 4.79 3.02
N HIS A 18 13.90 3.95 3.79
CA HIS A 18 15.02 3.18 3.28
C HIS A 18 14.51 2.03 2.42
N PRO A 19 15.28 1.59 1.40
CA PRO A 19 14.91 0.43 0.59
C PRO A 19 14.60 -0.81 1.45
N PRO A 20 13.57 -1.60 1.08
CA PRO A 20 12.73 -1.41 -0.09
C PRO A 20 11.71 -0.28 0.07
N LEU A 21 11.46 0.47 -1.02
CA LEU A 21 10.41 1.48 -1.09
C LEU A 21 9.05 0.85 -0.80
N HIS A 22 8.35 1.38 0.20
CA HIS A 22 7.08 0.84 0.62
C HIS A 22 6.04 1.91 0.89
N VAL A 23 4.77 1.52 0.87
CA VAL A 23 3.65 2.36 1.30
C VAL A 23 2.94 1.73 2.48
N HIS A 24 2.53 2.56 3.43
CA HIS A 24 1.64 2.18 4.52
C HIS A 24 0.20 2.24 4.02
N ILE A 25 -0.53 1.15 4.18
CA ILE A 25 -1.91 1.00 3.74
C ILE A 25 -2.83 1.12 4.94
N TYR A 26 -3.85 1.97 4.81
CA TYR A 26 -4.93 2.11 5.78
C TYR A 26 -6.28 1.90 5.08
N ASP A 27 -7.27 1.39 5.80
CA ASP A 27 -8.63 1.24 5.29
C ASP A 27 -9.41 2.56 5.27
N ALA A 28 -10.67 2.51 4.83
CA ALA A 28 -11.56 3.69 4.77
C ALA A 28 -11.88 4.30 6.15
N LYS A 29 -11.61 3.57 7.24
CA LYS A 29 -11.76 4.01 8.63
C LYS A 29 -10.41 4.42 9.23
N ASP A 30 -9.40 4.66 8.39
CA ASP A 30 -8.02 4.97 8.77
C ASP A 30 -7.37 3.91 9.69
N ARG A 31 -7.84 2.64 9.63
CA ARG A 31 -7.20 1.53 10.34
C ARG A 31 -6.03 1.00 9.53
N PHE A 32 -4.87 0.86 10.18
CA PHE A 32 -3.67 0.32 9.55
C PHE A 32 -3.92 -1.14 9.12
N ILE A 33 -3.65 -1.42 7.85
CA ILE A 33 -3.76 -2.78 7.26
C ILE A 33 -2.38 -3.44 7.23
N GLY A 34 -1.35 -2.70 6.81
CA GLY A 34 0.00 -3.23 6.60
C GLY A 34 0.82 -2.38 5.64
N ARG A 35 2.03 -2.85 5.33
CA ARG A 35 2.96 -2.20 4.40
C ARG A 35 3.14 -3.01 3.13
N TRP A 36 3.13 -2.32 1.99
CA TRP A 36 3.36 -2.93 0.68
C TRP A 36 4.73 -2.54 0.14
N ASP A 37 5.54 -3.54 -0.18
CA ASP A 37 6.82 -3.41 -0.86
C ASP A 37 6.57 -3.14 -2.35
N ILE A 38 6.83 -1.91 -2.80
CA ILE A 38 6.59 -1.48 -4.18
C ILE A 38 7.64 -2.10 -5.12
N GLU A 39 8.85 -2.36 -4.63
CA GLU A 39 9.94 -2.89 -5.46
C GLU A 39 9.76 -4.39 -5.72
N HIS A 40 9.44 -5.15 -4.68
CA HIS A 40 9.26 -6.60 -4.76
C HIS A 40 7.81 -7.05 -4.92
N GLN A 41 6.85 -6.11 -4.94
CA GLN A 41 5.43 -6.38 -5.17
C GLN A 41 4.86 -7.41 -4.18
N ARG A 42 5.15 -7.23 -2.88
CA ARG A 42 4.74 -8.15 -1.81
C ARG A 42 4.33 -7.43 -0.53
N PRO A 43 3.47 -8.04 0.31
CA PRO A 43 3.25 -7.54 1.67
C PRO A 43 4.55 -7.66 2.49
N MET A 44 4.86 -6.65 3.28
CA MET A 44 6.00 -6.68 4.22
C MET A 44 5.61 -7.14 5.62
N ASP A 45 4.33 -7.03 5.96
CA ASP A 45 3.77 -7.51 7.22
C ASP A 45 2.98 -8.80 6.96
N ASP A 46 2.68 -9.54 8.03
CA ASP A 46 1.74 -10.68 8.04
C ASP A 46 0.29 -10.21 7.84
N PHE A 47 0.03 -9.48 6.76
CA PHE A 47 -1.32 -9.15 6.31
C PHE A 47 -1.63 -9.87 5.01
N GLU A 48 -2.79 -10.52 4.98
CA GLU A 48 -3.29 -11.14 3.77
C GLU A 48 -3.83 -10.06 2.83
N VAL A 49 -3.24 -9.96 1.65
CA VAL A 49 -3.71 -9.04 0.61
C VAL A 49 -5.02 -9.60 0.03
N SER A 50 -6.12 -9.33 0.71
CA SER A 50 -7.46 -9.59 0.18
C SER A 50 -7.71 -8.81 -1.12
N GLN A 51 -8.71 -9.21 -1.91
CA GLN A 51 -8.96 -8.61 -3.24
C GLN A 51 -9.11 -7.08 -3.23
N LYS A 52 -9.61 -6.51 -2.13
CA LYS A 52 -9.88 -5.07 -1.99
C LYS A 52 -8.59 -4.23 -1.90
N PRO A 53 -7.66 -4.48 -0.96
CA PRO A 53 -6.36 -3.79 -0.93
C PRO A 53 -5.55 -4.03 -2.21
N ARG A 54 -5.62 -5.21 -2.84
CA ARG A 54 -4.94 -5.46 -4.13
C ARG A 54 -5.44 -4.52 -5.23
N LYS A 55 -6.76 -4.41 -5.42
CA LYS A 55 -7.33 -3.48 -6.40
C LYS A 55 -6.99 -2.02 -6.08
N ALA A 56 -6.99 -1.65 -4.79
CA ALA A 56 -6.60 -0.30 -4.38
C ALA A 56 -5.12 -0.01 -4.67
N LEU A 57 -4.22 -0.97 -4.46
CA LEU A 57 -2.80 -0.87 -4.79
C LEU A 57 -2.57 -0.69 -6.31
N GLN A 58 -3.27 -1.47 -7.13
CA GLN A 58 -3.22 -1.35 -8.59
C GLN A 58 -3.75 0.02 -9.06
N ALA A 59 -4.94 0.41 -8.60
CA ALA A 59 -5.53 1.72 -8.92
C ALA A 59 -4.68 2.90 -8.41
N ALA A 60 -3.93 2.71 -7.33
CA ALA A 60 -3.00 3.70 -6.82
C ALA A 60 -1.67 3.75 -7.60
N GLY A 61 -1.36 2.74 -8.41
CA GLY A 61 -0.12 2.59 -9.16
C GLY A 61 1.04 2.00 -8.36
N TYR A 62 0.77 1.39 -7.20
CA TYR A 62 1.78 0.76 -6.34
C TYR A 62 1.94 -0.75 -6.59
N SER A 63 0.98 -1.35 -7.30
CA SER A 63 1.06 -2.72 -7.80
C SER A 63 0.99 -2.72 -9.32
N LYS A 64 1.82 -3.52 -9.99
CA LYS A 64 1.67 -3.83 -11.40
C LYS A 64 0.47 -4.78 -11.56
N GLU A 65 -0.30 -4.59 -12.63
CA GLU A 65 -1.26 -5.58 -13.10
C GLU A 65 -0.46 -6.73 -13.73
N GLU A 66 -0.64 -7.94 -13.20
CA GLU A 66 -0.29 -9.18 -13.92
C GLU A 66 -1.52 -9.66 -14.69
#